data_AF-A0A1Q6LH23-F1
#
_entry.id   AF-A0A1Q6LH23-F1
#
_cell.length_a   1.000
_cell.length_b   1.000
_cell.length_c   1.000
_cell.angle_alpha   90.00
_cell.angle_beta   90.00
_cell.angle_gamma   90.00
#
_symmetry.space_group_name_H-M   'P 1'
#
loop_
_entity.id
_entity.type
_entity.pdbx_description
1 polymer ?
#
loop_
_entity_poly.entity_id
_entity_poly.type
_entity_poly.pdbx_seq_one_letter_code
_entity_poly.pdbx_strand_id
1 'polypeptide(L)' 'MTVGIEFSKGLTPFGKTVLEKQENVKELTKLVSMACGKEMNIKYIDTSTAMTSKLTAEQAIQDFASDANIPFNIID' A
#
# COMPACT_ATOMS: atom_id res chain seq x y z
N MET A 1 -1.63 -11.87 17.42
CA MET A 1 -2.67 -10.82 17.26
C MET A 1 -2.11 -9.74 16.34
N THR A 2 -2.94 -8.96 15.64
CA THR A 2 -2.44 -7.97 14.64
C THR A 2 -3.03 -6.60 14.91
N VAL A 3 -2.19 -5.56 14.82
CA VAL A 3 -2.55 -4.15 14.92
C VAL A 3 -2.45 -3.50 13.56
N GLY A 4 -3.52 -2.82 13.16
CA GLY A 4 -3.53 -1.95 11.98
C GLY A 4 -3.05 -0.55 12.35
N ILE A 5 -2.06 -0.02 11.65
CA ILE A 5 -1.65 1.39 11.74
C ILE A 5 -2.16 2.11 10.50
N GLU A 6 -3.13 2.99 10.68
CA GLU A 6 -3.72 3.79 9.60
C GLU A 6 -3.00 5.15 9.48
N PHE A 7 -2.67 5.53 8.24
CA PHE A 7 -2.14 6.84 7.94
C PHE A 7 -3.22 7.69 7.27
N SER A 8 -3.88 8.55 8.05
CA SER A 8 -5.04 9.34 7.57
C SER A 8 -4.73 10.26 6.39
N LYS A 9 -3.46 10.66 6.20
CA LYS A 9 -2.98 11.45 5.06
C LYS A 9 -2.30 10.61 3.96
N GLY A 10 -2.40 9.30 4.04
CA GLY A 10 -1.66 8.38 3.18
C GLY A 10 -0.25 8.11 3.67
N LEU A 11 0.32 7.00 3.18
CA LEU A 11 1.71 6.67 3.42
C LEU A 11 2.59 7.20 2.29
N THR A 12 3.47 8.15 2.59
CA THR A 12 4.41 8.68 1.59
C THR A 12 5.41 7.60 1.16
N PRO A 13 5.97 7.67 -0.06
CA PRO A 13 7.00 6.71 -0.50
C PRO A 13 8.19 6.65 0.45
N PHE A 14 8.64 7.81 0.96
CA PHE A 14 9.69 7.88 1.98
C PHE A 14 9.27 7.20 3.29
N GLY A 15 8.06 7.50 3.79
CA GLY A 15 7.52 6.89 5.00
C GLY A 15 7.43 5.36 4.86
N LYS A 16 6.97 4.87 3.70
CA LYS A 16 6.92 3.44 3.38
C LYS A 16 8.31 2.80 3.41
N THR A 17 9.28 3.37 2.70
CA THR A 17 10.66 2.85 2.68
C THR A 17 11.28 2.80 4.08
N VAL A 18 11.03 3.81 4.91
CA VAL A 18 11.52 3.83 6.30
C VAL A 18 10.84 2.75 7.13
N LEU A 19 9.53 2.57 7.01
CA LEU A 19 8.77 1.57 7.76
C LEU A 19 9.03 0.12 7.31
N GLU A 20 9.48 -0.09 6.06
CA GLU A 20 9.84 -1.41 5.53
C GLU A 20 11.26 -1.85 5.93
N LYS A 21 12.07 -0.95 6.51
CA LYS A 21 13.38 -1.33 7.05
C LYS A 21 13.21 -2.34 8.19
N GLN A 22 14.01 -3.40 8.15
CA GLN A 22 14.00 -4.48 9.16
C GLN A 22 14.16 -3.96 10.59
N GLU A 23 15.00 -2.94 10.79
CA GLU A 23 15.21 -2.29 12.09
C GLU A 23 13.91 -1.66 12.60
N ASN A 24 13.27 -0.82 11.78
CA ASN A 24 12.00 -0.17 12.10
C ASN A 24 10.88 -1.18 12.35
N VAL A 25 10.74 -2.22 11.52
CA VAL A 25 9.71 -3.25 11.71
C VAL A 25 9.88 -3.95 13.05
N LYS A 26 11.11 -4.36 13.39
CA LYS A 26 11.40 -5.05 14.66
C LYS A 26 11.12 -4.16 15.87
N GLU A 27 11.58 -2.92 15.82
CA GLU A 27 11.42 -1.99 16.94
C GLU A 27 9.96 -1.63 17.16
N LEU A 28 9.23 -1.34 16.08
CA LEU A 28 7.80 -1.02 16.14
C LEU A 28 6.99 -2.22 16.69
N THR A 29 7.27 -3.42 16.20
CA THR A 29 6.64 -4.67 16.66
C THR A 29 6.87 -4.90 18.16
N LYS A 30 8.10 -4.67 18.62
CA LYS A 30 8.46 -4.77 20.04
C LYS A 30 7.68 -3.75 20.88
N LEU A 31 7.66 -2.48 20.47
CA LEU A 31 6.95 -1.42 21.19
C LEU A 31 5.44 -1.70 21.30
N VAL A 32 4.81 -2.09 20.19
CA VAL A 32 3.38 -2.45 20.17
C VAL A 32 3.11 -3.69 21.03
N SER A 33 3.98 -4.69 20.98
CA SER A 33 3.83 -5.90 21.80
C SER A 33 3.95 -5.60 23.30
N MET A 34 4.89 -4.71 23.68
CA MET A 34 5.04 -4.25 25.06
C MET A 34 3.83 -3.45 25.52
N ALA A 35 3.35 -2.50 24.71
CA ALA A 35 2.19 -1.67 25.04
C ALA A 35 0.91 -2.50 25.22
N CYS A 36 0.75 -3.58 24.45
CA CYS A 36 -0.41 -4.45 24.53
C CYS A 36 -0.23 -5.67 25.44
N GLY A 37 0.95 -5.84 26.06
CA GLY A 37 1.27 -6.93 26.98
C GLY A 37 1.33 -8.33 26.35
N LYS A 38 1.40 -8.44 25.02
CA LYS A 38 1.49 -9.71 24.28
C LYS A 38 2.03 -9.49 22.87
N GLU A 39 2.51 -10.56 22.25
CA GLU A 39 3.07 -10.51 20.91
C GLU A 39 2.04 -10.06 19.85
N MET A 40 2.42 -9.02 19.12
CA MET A 40 1.59 -8.33 18.13
C MET A 40 2.32 -8.29 16.80
N ASN A 41 1.58 -8.49 15.71
CA ASN A 41 2.05 -8.20 14.35
C ASN A 41 1.51 -6.84 13.90
N ILE A 42 2.27 -6.14 13.05
CA ILE A 42 1.88 -4.82 12.56
C ILE A 42 1.50 -4.92 11.09
N LYS A 43 0.38 -4.28 10.73
CA LYS A 43 -0.06 -4.11 9.35
C LYS A 43 -0.32 -2.63 9.08
N TYR A 44 0.28 -2.09 8.03
CA TYR A 44 0.06 -0.71 7.63
C TYR A 44 -1.19 -0.61 6.75
N ILE A 45 -2.06 0.35 7.04
CA ILE A 45 -3.27 0.65 6.29
C ILE A 45 -3.06 2.02 5.64
N ASP A 46 -3.01 2.01 4.30
CA ASP A 46 -2.80 3.22 3.52
C ASP A 46 -4.13 3.70 2.93
N THR A 47 -4.75 4.67 3.59
CA THR A 47 -5.99 5.30 3.15
C THR A 47 -5.82 6.19 1.90
N SER A 48 -4.60 6.50 1.44
CA SER A 48 -4.44 7.22 0.16
C SER A 48 -4.69 6.33 -1.06
N THR A 49 -4.61 5.01 -0.90
CA THR A 49 -4.90 4.07 -1.99
C THR A 49 -6.39 3.94 -2.31
N ALA A 50 -7.29 4.54 -1.51
CA ALA A 50 -8.68 4.72 -1.92
C ALA A 50 -8.83 5.61 -3.17
N MET A 51 -7.79 6.37 -3.55
CA MET A 51 -7.72 7.14 -4.81
C MET A 51 -6.62 6.69 -5.77
N THR A 52 -5.88 5.63 -5.47
CA THR A 52 -4.92 5.04 -6.41
C THR A 52 -5.18 3.55 -6.51
N SER A 53 -6.24 3.21 -7.26
CA SER A 53 -6.19 1.99 -8.06
C SER A 53 -4.86 2.04 -8.79
N LYS A 54 -3.93 1.12 -8.49
CA LYS A 54 -2.80 0.86 -9.37
C LYS A 54 -3.40 0.68 -10.75
N LEU A 55 -3.21 1.65 -11.64
CA LEU A 55 -3.49 1.48 -13.06
C LEU A 55 -2.72 0.24 -13.46
N THR A 56 -3.42 -0.86 -13.67
CA THR A 56 -2.78 -2.08 -14.14
C THR A 56 -2.27 -1.79 -15.56
N ALA A 57 -1.28 -2.55 -16.02
CA ALA A 57 -0.71 -2.31 -17.36
C ALA A 57 -1.81 -2.32 -18.43
N GLU A 58 -2.85 -3.14 -18.22
CA GLU A 58 -4.04 -3.24 -19.06
C GLU A 58 -4.87 -1.95 -19.08
N GLN A 59 -5.07 -1.30 -17.93
CA GLN A 59 -5.81 -0.04 -17.83
C GLN A 59 -5.06 1.11 -18.52
N ALA A 60 -3.73 1.15 -18.38
CA ALA A 60 -2.91 2.16 -19.05
C ALA A 60 -2.95 2.03 -20.59
N ILE A 61 -2.96 0.79 -21.11
CA ILE A 61 -3.04 0.53 -22.55
C ILE A 61 -4.46 0.84 -23.08
N GLN A 62 -5.50 0.52 -22.31
CA GLN A 62 -6.90 0.84 -22.64
C GLN A 62 -7.13 2.35 -22.74
N ASP A 63 -6.59 3.14 -21.81
CA ASP A 63 -6.72 4.60 -21.80
C ASP A 63 -6.03 5.24 -23.01
N PHE A 64 -4.83 4.76 -23.36
CA PHE A 64 -4.10 5.21 -24.55
C PHE A 64 -4.87 4.92 -25.85
N ALA A 65 -5.41 3.71 -26.00
CA ALA A 65 -6.18 3.35 -27.19
C ALA A 65 -7.46 4.19 -27.33
N SER A 66 -8.10 4.52 -26.21
CA SER A 66 -9.31 5.35 -26.18
C SER A 66 -9.03 6.80 -26.62
N ASP A 67 -7.91 7.39 -26.16
CA ASP A 67 -7.47 8.74 -26.56
C ASP A 67 -7.09 8.78 -28.06
N ALA A 68 -6.41 7.75 -28.55
CA ALA A 68 -5.98 7.64 -29.94
C ALA A 68 -7.09 7.17 -30.90
N ASN A 69 -8.32 6.96 -30.42
CA ASN A 69 -9.45 6.42 -31.19
C ASN A 69 -9.13 5.06 -31.86
N ILE A 70 -8.28 4.26 -31.22
CA ILE A 70 -7.84 2.95 -31.71
C ILE A 70 -8.81 1.90 -31.15
N PRO A 71 -9.41 1.04 -31.99
CA PRO A 71 -10.23 -0.07 -31.50
C PRO A 71 -9.36 -1.03 -30.68
N PHE A 72 -9.77 -1.27 -29.43
CA PHE A 72 -9.05 -2.11 -28.48
C PHE A 72 -9.89 -3.36 -28.14
N ASN A 73 -9.37 -4.54 -28.49
CA ASN A 73 -9.96 -5.83 -28.17
C ASN A 73 -8.90 -6.69 -27.47
N ILE A 74 -9.24 -7.23 -26.30
CA ILE A 74 -8.44 -8.24 -25.60
C ILE A 74 -8.87 -9.61 -26.14
N ILE A 75 -7.90 -10.41 -26.59
CA ILE A 75 -8.12 -11.80 -27.04
C ILE A 75 -7.45 -12.71 -26.00
N ASP A 76 -8.19 -13.68 -25.50
CA ASP A 76 -7.74 -14.71 -24.53
C ASP A 76 -7.16 -15.94 -25.26
#